data_AF-A0AAD5JRC7-F1
#
_entry.id   AF-A0AAD5JRC7-F1
#
_cell.length_a   1.000
_cell.length_b   1.000
_cell.length_c   1.000
_cell.angle_alpha   90.00
_cell.angle_beta   90.00
_cell.angle_gamma   90.00
#
_symmetry.space_group_name_H-M   'P 1'
#
loop_
_entity.id
_entity.type
_entity.pdbx_description
1 polymer ?
#
loop_
_entity_poly.entity_id
_entity_poly.type
_entity_poly.pdbx_seq_one_letter_code
_entity_poly.pdbx_strand_id
1 'polypeptide(L)'
;MASSSPRTQSPTQARTQIVKQDDPLDATMESPKLRNKQAPVRTGSQRRQELEKTNFHLSEQVKDLKYQISGKSNEITKLQENLAARSSEHDEKMKKMREIFAQATKNLDGYRASIAAKDLELQRLRDDLDQHQAREQELRSTTETQTRDTEKLTSEVNSQKALYGSQINQLEAKVRQLSAQLQQTRNDYDQYKKRAGQLLQKSNKNAQTESSRLSELEDTIRQLRVEKSELETENADNTRKIELLEHDVRQALERVQHLETDNEALVKVKEDNNAKQTQIHRLQERIAADRISHEQALKASEEAHESAVRRLKESLERAKQNKDGNNNDIKSPDQEKNNDEKEAMDRIMELLHDENSQLRQQLASKEQELDSLQKQQKEQDHSYQHQPSTPSPQDNYNTPPAVLDTTSEETPVEIDVYASMSHLLSPFVGSGNSITGTTGTSSGNRIDLEKQIQQLRDMLDESEDRVTALRTQEKILKDEIRKLDSFDRRQNLSIEYLKNVLLKFLQSENKEFMVPVLAKLLSLSPDETDELRKSVMI
;
A
#
# COMPACT_ATOMS: atom_id res chain seq x y z
N MET A 1 -38.53 -30.58 62.58
CA MET A 1 -39.94 -30.60 63.05
C MET A 1 -40.12 -31.80 63.96
N ALA A 2 -41.10 -31.74 64.89
CA ALA A 2 -41.23 -32.60 66.08
C ALA A 2 -40.01 -32.47 67.04
N SER A 3 -40.06 -31.92 68.27
CA SER A 3 -41.07 -31.63 69.29
C SER A 3 -41.30 -32.71 70.37
N SER A 4 -40.57 -32.62 71.49
CA SER A 4 -41.14 -32.54 72.85
C SER A 4 -40.04 -32.48 73.92
N SER A 5 -40.15 -31.55 74.87
CA SER A 5 -39.24 -31.43 76.02
C SER A 5 -39.78 -32.21 77.23
N PRO A 6 -38.91 -32.77 78.10
CA PRO A 6 -39.34 -33.39 79.36
C PRO A 6 -39.82 -32.33 80.37
N ARG A 7 -40.76 -32.70 81.25
CA ARG A 7 -41.38 -31.77 82.22
C ARG A 7 -40.92 -31.98 83.66
N THR A 8 -40.82 -30.86 84.36
CA THR A 8 -40.26 -30.62 85.71
C THR A 8 -40.96 -31.31 86.89
N GLN A 9 -40.14 -31.76 87.85
CA GLN A 9 -40.21 -31.57 89.31
C GLN A 9 -41.52 -31.84 90.09
N SER A 10 -41.40 -32.65 91.15
CA SER A 10 -41.76 -32.23 92.54
C SER A 10 -41.31 -33.26 93.60
N PRO A 11 -40.67 -32.87 94.73
CA PRO A 11 -40.30 -33.78 95.82
C PRO A 11 -41.21 -33.62 97.07
N THR A 12 -41.73 -34.72 97.62
CA THR A 12 -42.70 -34.67 98.75
C THR A 12 -42.14 -35.27 100.04
N GLN A 13 -41.60 -34.38 100.88
CA GLN A 13 -41.61 -34.38 102.35
C GLN A 13 -41.50 -35.72 103.12
N ALA A 14 -40.37 -35.93 103.81
CA ALA A 14 -40.27 -36.89 104.90
C ALA A 14 -40.93 -36.33 106.18
N ARG A 15 -41.72 -37.14 106.88
CA ARG A 15 -42.49 -36.74 108.08
C ARG A 15 -41.82 -37.22 109.37
N THR A 16 -41.05 -36.36 110.02
CA THR A 16 -40.51 -36.62 111.36
C THR A 16 -41.63 -36.52 112.41
N GLN A 17 -41.84 -37.57 113.22
CA GLN A 17 -42.66 -37.46 114.43
C GLN A 17 -41.75 -37.43 115.67
N ILE A 18 -41.88 -36.36 116.45
CA ILE A 18 -41.31 -36.22 117.79
C ILE A 18 -42.47 -36.47 118.76
N VAL A 19 -42.32 -37.46 119.65
CA VAL A 19 -43.23 -37.66 120.77
C VAL A 19 -42.46 -37.34 122.05
N LYS A 20 -43.00 -36.39 122.83
CA LYS A 20 -42.65 -36.16 124.24
C LYS A 20 -43.84 -36.60 125.08
N GLN A 21 -43.54 -37.31 126.17
CA GLN A 21 -44.36 -37.51 127.38
C GLN A 21 -43.38 -38.21 128.34
N ASP A 22 -42.74 -37.52 129.28
CA ASP A 22 -43.28 -36.81 130.47
C ASP A 22 -43.72 -37.81 131.56
N ASP A 23 -42.88 -37.94 132.60
CA ASP A 23 -43.18 -38.64 133.86
C ASP A 23 -44.33 -37.97 134.61
N PRO A 24 -44.94 -38.67 135.57
CA PRO A 24 -44.86 -38.13 136.92
C PRO A 24 -44.46 -39.14 138.01
N LEU A 25 -43.62 -38.66 138.93
CA LEU A 25 -43.45 -39.22 140.27
C LEU A 25 -44.74 -39.03 141.09
N ASP A 26 -45.07 -39.96 141.99
CA ASP A 26 -45.02 -39.67 143.44
C ASP A 26 -45.02 -40.96 144.29
N ALA A 27 -44.85 -40.82 145.60
CA ALA A 27 -44.58 -41.88 146.55
C ALA A 27 -45.81 -42.43 147.29
N THR A 28 -45.70 -43.67 147.78
CA THR A 28 -46.30 -44.07 149.07
C THR A 28 -45.33 -44.97 149.85
N MET A 29 -44.89 -44.50 151.01
CA MET A 29 -44.33 -45.36 152.06
C MET A 29 -45.36 -45.51 153.18
N GLU A 30 -45.58 -46.73 153.66
CA GLU A 30 -46.07 -46.96 155.02
C GLU A 30 -45.19 -47.99 155.73
N SER A 31 -45.23 -47.99 157.07
CA SER A 31 -44.39 -48.84 157.92
C SER A 31 -45.15 -49.26 159.18
N PRO A 32 -44.81 -50.42 159.79
CA PRO A 32 -45.76 -51.17 160.60
C PRO A 32 -45.96 -50.63 162.02
N LYS A 33 -47.19 -50.81 162.55
CA LYS A 33 -47.56 -50.47 163.93
C LYS A 33 -47.50 -51.69 164.84
N LEU A 34 -46.44 -51.78 165.65
CA LEU A 34 -46.36 -52.70 166.80
C LEU A 34 -47.33 -52.27 167.92
N ARG A 35 -48.01 -53.22 168.58
CA ARG A 35 -48.83 -52.96 169.77
C ARG A 35 -48.38 -53.87 170.93
N ASN A 36 -48.09 -53.24 172.07
CA ASN A 36 -47.44 -53.83 173.25
C ASN A 36 -48.42 -53.96 174.44
N LYS A 37 -47.96 -54.57 175.55
CA LYS A 37 -48.65 -54.94 176.80
C LYS A 37 -49.41 -56.27 176.68
N GLN A 38 -49.41 -57.17 177.67
CA GLN A 38 -49.24 -56.98 179.13
C GLN A 38 -48.32 -58.05 179.79
N ALA A 39 -47.97 -57.86 181.07
CA ALA A 39 -47.29 -58.86 181.90
C ALA A 39 -47.67 -58.70 183.40
N PRO A 40 -47.89 -59.79 184.16
CA PRO A 40 -48.15 -59.73 185.60
C PRO A 40 -46.90 -59.91 186.46
N VAL A 41 -46.82 -59.05 187.48
CA VAL A 41 -45.92 -58.99 188.64
C VAL A 41 -45.38 -60.33 189.17
N ARG A 42 -44.07 -60.42 189.42
CA ARG A 42 -43.46 -61.20 190.52
C ARG A 42 -42.29 -60.44 191.18
N THR A 43 -41.86 -60.92 192.35
CA THR A 43 -41.17 -60.15 193.40
C THR A 43 -39.73 -59.73 193.07
N GLY A 44 -39.32 -58.57 193.62
CA GLY A 44 -38.07 -57.91 193.27
C GLY A 44 -36.87 -58.32 194.13
N SER A 45 -35.90 -58.97 193.52
CA SER A 45 -34.47 -58.84 193.85
C SER A 45 -33.59 -59.28 192.68
N GLN A 46 -33.87 -60.47 192.11
CA GLN A 46 -33.13 -61.03 190.96
C GLN A 46 -33.37 -60.26 189.63
N ARG A 47 -34.56 -59.68 189.46
CA ARG A 47 -34.99 -58.98 188.23
C ARG A 47 -34.02 -57.89 187.76
N ARG A 48 -33.20 -57.29 188.64
CA ARG A 48 -32.23 -56.27 188.25
C ARG A 48 -31.12 -56.83 187.36
N GLN A 49 -30.56 -57.99 187.69
CA GLN A 49 -29.52 -58.64 186.88
C GLN A 49 -30.08 -59.19 185.55
N GLU A 50 -31.35 -59.62 185.54
CA GLU A 50 -32.03 -60.01 184.30
C GLU A 50 -32.32 -58.80 183.40
N LEU A 51 -32.71 -57.66 183.97
CA LEU A 51 -32.84 -56.39 183.26
C LEU A 51 -31.49 -55.90 182.72
N GLU A 52 -30.41 -56.02 183.50
CA GLU A 52 -29.06 -55.65 183.04
C GLU A 52 -28.57 -56.57 181.91
N LYS A 53 -28.81 -57.90 182.00
CA LYS A 53 -28.51 -58.85 180.91
C LYS A 53 -29.36 -58.62 179.65
N THR A 54 -30.66 -58.39 179.78
CA THR A 54 -31.55 -58.14 178.64
C THR A 54 -31.30 -56.77 178.00
N ASN A 55 -30.97 -55.75 178.80
CA ASN A 55 -30.57 -54.43 178.29
C ASN A 55 -29.20 -54.48 177.60
N PHE A 56 -28.26 -55.33 178.07
CA PHE A 56 -27.03 -55.62 177.32
C PHE A 56 -27.33 -56.27 175.96
N HIS A 57 -28.13 -57.34 175.92
CA HIS A 57 -28.52 -58.00 174.67
C HIS A 57 -29.28 -57.05 173.72
N LEU A 58 -30.15 -56.17 174.26
CA LEU A 58 -30.82 -55.13 173.47
C LEU A 58 -29.84 -54.07 172.96
N SER A 59 -28.85 -53.66 173.76
CA SER A 59 -27.81 -52.73 173.32
C SER A 59 -26.90 -53.35 172.25
N GLU A 60 -26.65 -54.65 172.32
CA GLU A 60 -25.89 -55.41 171.32
C GLU A 60 -26.70 -55.58 170.03
N GLN A 61 -27.97 -55.99 170.13
CA GLN A 61 -28.90 -56.01 168.99
C GLN A 61 -29.08 -54.63 168.33
N VAL A 62 -29.15 -53.54 169.11
CA VAL A 62 -29.21 -52.17 168.56
C VAL A 62 -27.90 -51.77 167.90
N LYS A 63 -26.75 -52.22 168.43
CA LYS A 63 -25.43 -52.01 167.80
C LYS A 63 -25.32 -52.77 166.48
N ASP A 64 -25.76 -54.02 166.44
CA ASP A 64 -25.78 -54.86 165.24
C ASP A 64 -26.78 -54.34 164.19
N LEU A 65 -27.99 -53.96 164.60
CA LEU A 65 -28.96 -53.32 163.71
C LEU A 65 -28.44 -51.97 163.19
N LYS A 66 -27.75 -51.18 164.02
CA LYS A 66 -27.07 -49.94 163.56
C LYS A 66 -25.94 -50.24 162.59
N TYR A 67 -25.20 -51.34 162.78
CA TYR A 67 -24.15 -51.78 161.85
C TYR A 67 -24.75 -52.31 160.53
N GLN A 68 -25.86 -53.04 160.57
CA GLN A 68 -26.61 -53.49 159.39
C GLN A 68 -27.22 -52.31 158.62
N ILE A 69 -27.83 -51.34 159.31
CA ILE A 69 -28.36 -50.11 158.71
C ILE A 69 -27.22 -49.28 158.09
N SER A 70 -26.08 -49.15 158.77
CA SER A 70 -24.89 -48.49 158.22
C SER A 70 -24.36 -49.22 156.98
N GLY A 71 -24.24 -50.55 157.03
CA GLY A 71 -23.85 -51.39 155.91
C GLY A 71 -24.77 -51.26 154.71
N LYS A 72 -26.10 -51.34 154.93
CA LYS A 72 -27.12 -51.16 153.89
C LYS A 72 -27.20 -49.73 153.38
N SER A 73 -26.97 -48.72 154.22
CA SER A 73 -26.83 -47.33 153.77
C SER A 73 -25.64 -47.18 152.84
N ASN A 74 -24.47 -47.71 153.21
CA ASN A 74 -23.26 -47.69 152.37
C ASN A 74 -23.44 -48.50 151.07
N GLU A 75 -24.21 -49.58 151.09
CA GLU A 75 -24.59 -50.36 149.90
C GLU A 75 -25.52 -49.55 148.98
N ILE A 76 -26.53 -48.87 149.54
CA ILE A 76 -27.42 -47.96 148.80
C ILE A 76 -26.62 -46.80 148.19
N THR A 77 -25.72 -46.16 148.94
CA THR A 77 -24.86 -45.08 148.42
C THR A 77 -23.99 -45.57 147.27
N LYS A 78 -23.34 -46.74 147.39
CA LYS A 78 -22.55 -47.34 146.29
C LYS A 78 -23.40 -47.70 145.07
N LEU A 79 -24.65 -48.13 145.26
CA LEU A 79 -25.58 -48.39 144.16
C LEU A 79 -26.05 -47.10 143.48
N GLN A 80 -26.28 -46.03 144.25
CA GLN A 80 -26.59 -44.69 143.74
C GLN A 80 -25.41 -44.11 142.96
N GLU A 81 -24.18 -44.20 143.47
CA GLU A 81 -22.95 -43.78 142.78
C GLU A 81 -22.73 -44.56 141.47
N ASN A 82 -22.90 -45.88 141.48
CA ASN A 82 -22.78 -46.73 140.29
C ASN A 82 -23.87 -46.43 139.26
N LEU A 83 -25.11 -46.19 139.69
CA LEU A 83 -26.22 -45.79 138.82
C LEU A 83 -25.97 -44.40 138.21
N ALA A 84 -25.50 -43.43 139.00
CA ALA A 84 -25.15 -42.10 138.52
C ALA A 84 -23.97 -42.14 137.51
N ALA A 85 -22.93 -42.92 137.81
CA ALA A 85 -21.79 -43.12 136.90
C ALA A 85 -22.22 -43.77 135.59
N ARG A 86 -23.09 -44.79 135.64
CA ARG A 86 -23.69 -45.41 134.45
C ARG A 86 -24.56 -44.42 133.67
N SER A 87 -25.38 -43.61 134.33
CA SER A 87 -26.18 -42.57 133.67
C SER A 87 -25.27 -41.60 132.92
N SER A 88 -24.23 -41.08 133.58
CA SER A 88 -23.24 -40.20 132.95
C SER A 88 -22.54 -40.85 131.76
N GLU A 89 -22.21 -42.14 131.84
CA GLU A 89 -21.61 -42.89 130.71
C GLU A 89 -22.61 -43.08 129.55
N HIS A 90 -23.89 -43.33 129.85
CA HIS A 90 -24.96 -43.39 128.86
C HIS A 90 -25.23 -42.03 128.22
N ASP A 91 -25.27 -40.95 128.99
CA ASP A 91 -25.43 -39.58 128.52
C ASP A 91 -24.25 -39.14 127.64
N GLU A 92 -23.01 -39.49 128.00
CA GLU A 92 -21.84 -39.31 127.15
C GLU A 92 -21.94 -40.09 125.83
N LYS A 93 -22.35 -41.37 125.89
CA LYS A 93 -22.57 -42.19 124.69
C LYS A 93 -23.65 -41.57 123.80
N MET A 94 -24.75 -41.09 124.38
CA MET A 94 -25.83 -40.41 123.66
C MET A 94 -25.44 -39.01 123.15
N LYS A 95 -24.47 -38.34 123.76
CA LYS A 95 -23.86 -37.10 123.24
C LYS A 95 -22.97 -37.40 122.02
N LYS A 96 -22.04 -38.35 122.17
CA LYS A 96 -21.14 -38.82 121.08
C LYS A 96 -21.94 -39.35 119.88
N MET A 97 -23.02 -40.10 120.13
CA MET A 97 -23.91 -40.60 119.08
C MET A 97 -24.66 -39.46 118.36
N ARG A 98 -25.16 -38.46 119.09
CA ARG A 98 -25.78 -37.25 118.50
C ARG A 98 -24.78 -36.44 117.67
N GLU A 99 -23.54 -36.33 118.11
CA GLU A 99 -22.46 -35.66 117.39
C GLU A 99 -22.07 -36.39 116.10
N ILE A 100 -21.95 -37.73 116.14
CA ILE A 100 -21.73 -38.57 114.96
C ILE A 100 -22.89 -38.43 113.96
N PHE A 101 -24.14 -38.46 114.41
CA PHE A 101 -25.29 -38.26 113.52
C PHE A 101 -25.33 -36.84 112.92
N ALA A 102 -25.04 -35.79 113.71
CA ALA A 102 -24.97 -34.42 113.20
C ALA A 102 -23.86 -34.26 112.12
N GLN A 103 -22.68 -34.86 112.34
CA GLN A 103 -21.60 -34.84 111.35
C GLN A 103 -21.94 -35.69 110.12
N ALA A 104 -22.61 -36.83 110.28
CA ALA A 104 -23.10 -37.65 109.17
C ALA A 104 -24.14 -36.91 108.32
N THR A 105 -25.10 -36.22 108.94
CA THR A 105 -26.07 -35.36 108.25
C THR A 105 -25.36 -34.23 107.49
N LYS A 106 -24.43 -33.52 108.14
CA LYS A 106 -23.62 -32.46 107.51
C LYS A 106 -22.82 -32.97 106.30
N ASN A 107 -22.24 -34.16 106.40
CA ASN A 107 -21.53 -34.80 105.28
C ASN A 107 -22.50 -35.17 104.14
N LEU A 108 -23.67 -35.76 104.45
CA LEU A 108 -24.69 -36.11 103.45
C LEU A 108 -25.23 -34.89 102.72
N ASP A 109 -25.47 -33.77 103.41
CA ASP A 109 -25.92 -32.53 102.78
C ASP A 109 -24.81 -31.86 101.96
N GLY A 110 -23.54 -31.99 102.38
CA GLY A 110 -22.38 -31.64 101.56
C GLY A 110 -22.29 -32.46 100.26
N TYR A 111 -22.49 -33.79 100.34
CA TYR A 111 -22.53 -34.65 99.16
C TYR A 111 -23.73 -34.32 98.24
N ARG A 112 -24.92 -34.05 98.79
CA ARG A 112 -26.09 -33.60 98.02
C ARG A 112 -25.82 -32.30 97.26
N ALA A 113 -25.21 -31.31 97.92
CA ALA A 113 -24.83 -30.05 97.28
C ALA A 113 -23.78 -30.27 96.17
N SER A 114 -22.80 -31.15 96.40
CA SER A 114 -21.77 -31.51 95.40
C SER A 114 -22.37 -32.22 94.17
N ILE A 115 -23.32 -33.15 94.39
CA ILE A 115 -24.05 -33.82 93.31
C ILE A 115 -24.87 -32.81 92.50
N ALA A 116 -25.67 -31.96 93.16
CA ALA A 116 -26.47 -30.94 92.48
C ALA A 116 -25.61 -29.93 91.67
N ALA A 117 -24.42 -29.57 92.17
CA ALA A 117 -23.47 -28.76 91.43
C ALA A 117 -22.92 -29.50 90.19
N LYS A 118 -22.62 -30.80 90.31
CA LYS A 118 -22.16 -31.63 89.18
C LYS A 118 -23.25 -31.95 88.17
N ASP A 119 -24.51 -32.08 88.58
CA ASP A 119 -25.64 -32.21 87.67
C ASP A 119 -25.84 -30.93 86.83
N LEU A 120 -25.66 -29.75 87.44
CA LEU A 120 -25.71 -28.46 86.74
C LEU A 120 -24.52 -28.30 85.77
N GLU A 121 -23.32 -28.72 86.16
CA GLU A 121 -22.13 -28.77 85.29
C GLU A 121 -22.34 -29.73 84.11
N LEU A 122 -22.90 -30.92 84.34
CA LEU A 122 -23.25 -31.89 83.30
C LEU A 122 -24.37 -31.39 82.38
N GLN A 123 -25.35 -30.63 82.89
CA GLN A 123 -26.35 -30.00 82.06
C GLN A 123 -25.71 -28.95 81.15
N ARG A 124 -24.91 -28.03 81.72
CA ARG A 124 -24.19 -27.02 80.93
C ARG A 124 -23.31 -27.65 79.84
N LEU A 125 -22.58 -28.71 80.15
CA LEU A 125 -21.73 -29.40 79.17
C LEU A 125 -22.54 -30.08 78.05
N ARG A 126 -23.81 -30.42 78.28
CA ARG A 126 -24.74 -30.86 77.21
C ARG A 126 -25.24 -29.69 76.39
N ASP A 127 -25.67 -28.61 77.03
CA ASP A 127 -26.14 -27.39 76.34
C ASP A 127 -25.02 -26.79 75.45
N ASP A 128 -23.78 -26.78 75.95
CA ASP A 128 -22.58 -26.36 75.19
C ASP A 128 -22.28 -27.36 74.03
N LEU A 129 -22.40 -28.68 74.25
CA LEU A 129 -22.19 -29.71 73.21
C LEU A 129 -23.23 -29.62 72.09
N ASP A 130 -24.52 -29.49 72.42
CA ASP A 130 -25.62 -29.37 71.45
C ASP A 130 -25.46 -28.08 70.63
N GLN A 131 -25.02 -26.99 71.26
CA GLN A 131 -24.67 -25.74 70.55
C GLN A 131 -23.49 -25.92 69.59
N HIS A 132 -22.47 -26.70 69.96
CA HIS A 132 -21.35 -27.02 69.07
C HIS A 132 -21.78 -27.91 67.89
N GLN A 133 -22.63 -28.91 68.11
CA GLN A 133 -23.18 -29.75 67.03
C GLN A 133 -24.03 -28.94 66.05
N ALA A 134 -24.87 -28.02 66.54
CA ALA A 134 -25.68 -27.14 65.70
C ALA A 134 -24.80 -26.24 64.80
N ARG A 135 -23.75 -25.62 65.37
CA ARG A 135 -22.77 -24.84 64.59
C ARG A 135 -22.03 -25.70 63.56
N GLU A 136 -21.66 -26.93 63.91
CA GLU A 136 -20.99 -27.83 62.98
C GLU A 136 -21.91 -28.19 61.79
N GLN A 137 -23.20 -28.43 62.04
CA GLN A 137 -24.18 -28.69 60.99
C GLN A 137 -24.40 -27.47 60.09
N GLU A 138 -24.45 -26.26 60.66
CA GLU A 138 -24.55 -24.99 59.92
C GLU A 138 -23.31 -24.76 59.03
N LEU A 139 -22.10 -24.95 59.56
CA LEU A 139 -20.85 -24.87 58.80
C LEU A 139 -20.75 -25.94 57.71
N ARG A 140 -21.18 -27.18 57.97
CA ARG A 140 -21.26 -28.25 56.98
C ARG A 140 -22.20 -27.87 55.84
N SER A 141 -23.42 -27.42 56.14
CA SER A 141 -24.39 -27.01 55.10
C SER A 141 -23.92 -25.81 54.27
N THR A 142 -23.27 -24.84 54.92
CA THR A 142 -22.63 -23.69 54.25
C THR A 142 -21.53 -24.15 53.30
N THR A 143 -20.66 -25.05 53.78
CA THR A 143 -19.57 -25.65 52.97
C THR A 143 -20.14 -26.40 51.76
N GLU A 144 -21.20 -27.21 51.94
CA GLU A 144 -21.86 -27.88 50.81
C GLU A 144 -22.43 -26.90 49.78
N THR A 145 -23.02 -25.78 50.21
CA THR A 145 -23.51 -24.76 49.26
C THR A 145 -22.36 -24.09 48.50
N GLN A 146 -21.26 -23.75 49.18
CA GLN A 146 -20.07 -23.20 48.53
C GLN A 146 -19.43 -24.18 47.54
N THR A 147 -19.36 -25.48 47.87
CA THR A 147 -18.90 -26.51 46.94
C THR A 147 -19.79 -26.56 45.69
N ARG A 148 -21.12 -26.62 45.85
CA ARG A 148 -22.07 -26.64 44.71
C ARG A 148 -21.95 -25.39 43.83
N ASP A 149 -21.66 -24.24 44.41
CA ASP A 149 -21.49 -23.00 43.65
C ASP A 149 -20.11 -22.88 42.98
N THR A 150 -19.05 -23.40 43.58
CA THR A 150 -17.74 -23.53 42.90
C THR A 150 -17.77 -24.58 41.77
N GLU A 151 -18.54 -25.66 41.91
CA GLU A 151 -18.79 -26.64 40.84
C GLU A 151 -19.53 -26.00 39.65
N LYS A 152 -20.60 -25.21 39.90
CA LYS A 152 -21.30 -24.45 38.86
C LYS A 152 -20.35 -23.49 38.13
N LEU A 153 -19.64 -22.65 38.87
CA LEU A 153 -18.71 -21.66 38.30
C LEU A 153 -17.58 -22.34 37.51
N THR A 154 -17.08 -23.48 37.99
CA THR A 154 -16.09 -24.31 37.28
C THR A 154 -16.69 -24.87 35.98
N SER A 155 -17.95 -25.31 35.97
CA SER A 155 -18.63 -25.79 34.76
C SER A 155 -18.86 -24.65 33.74
N GLU A 156 -19.18 -23.45 34.23
CA GLU A 156 -19.35 -22.27 33.39
C GLU A 156 -18.03 -21.80 32.76
N VAL A 157 -16.97 -21.63 33.57
CA VAL A 157 -15.63 -21.28 33.08
C VAL A 157 -15.11 -22.30 32.06
N ASN A 158 -15.36 -23.59 32.28
CA ASN A 158 -15.00 -24.63 31.31
C ASN A 158 -15.82 -24.55 30.01
N SER A 159 -17.12 -24.22 30.07
CA SER A 159 -17.94 -24.05 28.85
C SER A 159 -17.56 -22.79 28.07
N GLN A 160 -17.32 -21.66 28.75
CA GLN A 160 -16.78 -20.45 28.14
C GLN A 160 -15.41 -20.70 27.49
N LYS A 161 -14.50 -21.42 28.18
CA LYS A 161 -13.19 -21.83 27.65
C LYS A 161 -13.31 -22.70 26.39
N ALA A 162 -14.27 -23.62 26.34
CA ALA A 162 -14.53 -24.43 25.15
C ALA A 162 -15.08 -23.58 23.98
N LEU A 163 -16.00 -22.65 24.25
CA LEU A 163 -16.54 -21.72 23.26
C LEU A 163 -15.45 -20.83 22.66
N TYR A 164 -14.67 -20.12 23.49
CA TYR A 164 -13.58 -19.27 23.01
C TYR A 164 -12.48 -20.08 22.31
N GLY A 165 -12.14 -21.28 22.80
CA GLY A 165 -11.21 -22.18 22.12
C GLY A 165 -11.69 -22.57 20.71
N SER A 166 -12.99 -22.83 20.55
CA SER A 166 -13.57 -23.11 19.22
C SER A 166 -13.53 -21.88 18.30
N GLN A 167 -13.75 -20.68 18.83
CA GLN A 167 -13.69 -19.42 18.09
C GLN A 167 -12.26 -19.09 17.63
N ILE A 168 -11.26 -19.28 18.51
CA ILE A 168 -9.84 -19.13 18.18
C ILE A 168 -9.46 -20.09 17.05
N ASN A 169 -9.81 -21.38 17.14
CA ASN A 169 -9.55 -22.36 16.08
C ASN A 169 -10.18 -21.96 14.73
N GLN A 170 -11.40 -21.40 14.73
CA GLN A 170 -12.05 -20.89 13.51
C GLN A 170 -11.35 -19.66 12.93
N LEU A 171 -10.87 -18.74 13.79
CA LEU A 171 -10.13 -17.55 13.36
C LEU A 171 -8.75 -17.94 12.80
N GLU A 172 -8.02 -18.86 13.45
CA GLU A 172 -6.77 -19.40 12.92
C GLU A 172 -6.97 -20.07 11.55
N ALA A 173 -8.04 -20.85 11.37
CA ALA A 173 -8.35 -21.48 10.09
C ALA A 173 -8.58 -20.44 8.99
N LYS A 174 -9.33 -19.36 9.28
CA LYS A 174 -9.53 -18.23 8.36
C LYS A 174 -8.23 -17.50 8.05
N VAL A 175 -7.37 -17.25 9.04
CA VAL A 175 -6.05 -16.61 8.85
C VAL A 175 -5.13 -17.48 7.98
N ARG A 176 -5.10 -18.81 8.19
CA ARG A 176 -4.35 -19.75 7.34
C ARG A 176 -4.87 -19.72 5.89
N GLN A 177 -6.20 -19.74 5.71
CA GLN A 177 -6.83 -19.66 4.39
C GLN A 177 -6.51 -18.35 3.65
N LEU A 178 -6.67 -17.20 4.31
CA LEU A 178 -6.38 -15.88 3.73
C LEU A 178 -4.88 -15.73 3.42
N SER A 179 -3.99 -16.26 4.26
CA SER A 179 -2.54 -16.26 4.01
C SER A 179 -2.18 -17.07 2.75
N ALA A 180 -2.78 -18.24 2.58
CA ALA A 180 -2.59 -19.06 1.38
C ALA A 180 -3.14 -18.37 0.11
N GLN A 181 -4.30 -17.70 0.20
CA GLN A 181 -4.85 -16.91 -0.90
C GLN A 181 -3.94 -15.73 -1.27
N LEU A 182 -3.45 -14.97 -0.29
CA LEU A 182 -2.52 -13.86 -0.51
C LEU A 182 -1.21 -14.34 -1.15
N GLN A 183 -0.65 -15.47 -0.70
CA GLN A 183 0.52 -16.09 -1.31
C GLN A 183 0.26 -16.52 -2.75
N GLN A 184 -0.92 -17.09 -3.05
CA GLN A 184 -1.31 -17.44 -4.42
C GLN A 184 -1.42 -16.20 -5.32
N THR A 185 -2.16 -15.17 -4.90
CA THR A 185 -2.28 -13.91 -5.65
C THR A 185 -0.92 -13.24 -5.88
N ARG A 186 0.01 -13.32 -4.92
CA ARG A 186 1.38 -12.84 -5.07
C ARG A 186 2.16 -13.64 -6.11
N ASN A 187 2.08 -14.98 -6.08
CA ASN A 187 2.69 -15.85 -7.09
C ASN A 187 2.15 -15.56 -8.50
N ASP A 188 0.84 -15.33 -8.62
CA ASP A 188 0.20 -15.00 -9.89
C ASP A 188 0.60 -13.60 -10.38
N TYR A 189 0.66 -12.61 -9.49
CA TYR A 189 1.18 -11.27 -9.83
C TYR A 189 2.64 -11.33 -10.31
N ASP A 190 3.52 -12.08 -9.63
CA ASP A 190 4.91 -12.25 -10.06
C ASP A 190 5.02 -13.02 -11.39
N GLN A 191 4.09 -13.93 -11.69
CA GLN A 191 3.97 -14.52 -13.04
C GLN A 191 3.52 -13.50 -14.09
N TYR A 192 2.50 -12.68 -13.82
CA TYR A 192 2.06 -11.62 -14.73
C TYR A 192 3.17 -10.60 -14.98
N LYS A 193 3.89 -10.18 -13.94
CA LYS A 193 5.06 -9.30 -14.03
C LYS A 193 6.16 -9.89 -14.93
N LYS A 194 6.46 -11.19 -14.78
CA LYS A 194 7.41 -11.90 -15.66
C LYS A 194 6.92 -11.99 -17.11
N ARG A 195 5.65 -12.32 -17.34
CA ARG A 195 5.05 -12.40 -18.70
C ARG A 195 5.03 -11.03 -19.38
N ALA A 196 4.64 -9.97 -18.67
CA ALA A 196 4.64 -8.60 -19.16
C ALA A 196 6.07 -8.13 -19.49
N GLY A 197 7.04 -8.37 -18.61
CA GLY A 197 8.45 -8.07 -18.87
C GLY A 197 9.01 -8.80 -20.10
N GLN A 198 8.65 -10.08 -20.29
CA GLN A 198 9.04 -10.85 -21.48
C GLN A 198 8.37 -10.33 -22.76
N LEU A 199 7.10 -9.94 -22.71
CA LEU A 199 6.41 -9.30 -23.84
C LEU A 199 7.03 -7.95 -24.21
N LEU A 200 7.33 -7.12 -23.21
CA LEU A 200 7.95 -5.81 -23.43
C LEU A 200 9.40 -5.95 -23.93
N GLN A 201 10.17 -6.93 -23.43
CA GLN A 201 11.51 -7.24 -23.96
C GLN A 201 11.45 -7.77 -25.41
N LYS A 202 10.47 -8.61 -25.75
CA LYS A 202 10.23 -9.03 -27.15
C LYS A 202 9.85 -7.83 -28.03
N SER A 203 8.93 -6.98 -27.57
CA SER A 203 8.53 -5.78 -28.30
C SER A 203 9.71 -4.83 -28.52
N ASN A 204 10.59 -4.66 -27.52
CA ASN A 204 11.74 -3.78 -27.65
C ASN A 204 12.81 -4.36 -28.59
N LYS A 205 13.03 -5.68 -28.57
CA LYS A 205 13.88 -6.35 -29.58
C LYS A 205 13.31 -6.23 -30.99
N ASN A 206 12.00 -6.41 -31.14
CA ASN A 206 11.32 -6.24 -32.44
C ASN A 206 11.41 -4.78 -32.91
N ALA A 207 11.19 -3.80 -32.03
CA ALA A 207 11.34 -2.38 -32.32
C ALA A 207 12.80 -2.02 -32.69
N GLN A 208 13.79 -2.64 -32.05
CA GLN A 208 15.19 -2.49 -32.41
C GLN A 208 15.48 -3.06 -33.82
N THR A 209 14.95 -4.24 -34.18
CA THR A 209 15.10 -4.78 -35.54
C THR A 209 14.34 -3.98 -36.59
N GLU A 210 13.15 -3.44 -36.27
CA GLU A 210 12.41 -2.52 -37.14
C GLU A 210 13.17 -1.19 -37.30
N SER A 211 13.83 -0.69 -36.25
CA SER A 211 14.67 0.52 -36.31
C SER A 211 15.94 0.31 -37.13
N SER A 212 16.61 -0.85 -37.03
CA SER A 212 17.74 -1.18 -37.91
C SER A 212 17.29 -1.28 -39.37
N ARG A 213 16.16 -1.95 -39.63
CA ARG A 213 15.57 -2.06 -40.97
C ARG A 213 15.11 -0.72 -41.53
N LEU A 214 14.61 0.19 -40.68
CA LEU A 214 14.31 1.56 -41.07
C LEU A 214 15.59 2.32 -41.46
N SER A 215 16.67 2.21 -40.69
CA SER A 215 17.97 2.80 -41.06
C SER A 215 18.49 2.25 -42.41
N GLU A 216 18.40 0.94 -42.64
CA GLU A 216 18.76 0.31 -43.92
C GLU A 216 17.89 0.83 -45.10
N LEU A 217 16.59 1.05 -44.86
CA LEU A 217 15.68 1.64 -45.84
C LEU A 217 15.94 3.14 -46.06
N GLU A 218 16.31 3.88 -45.03
CA GLU A 218 16.67 5.30 -45.12
C GLU A 218 17.99 5.51 -45.86
N ASP A 219 19.00 4.68 -45.63
CA ASP A 219 20.27 4.72 -46.36
C ASP A 219 20.12 4.27 -47.82
N THR A 220 19.29 3.27 -48.12
CA THR A 220 18.97 2.94 -49.53
C THR A 220 18.15 4.04 -50.21
N ILE A 221 17.25 4.73 -49.51
CA ILE A 221 16.55 5.92 -50.02
C ILE A 221 17.52 7.09 -50.25
N ARG A 222 18.53 7.30 -49.38
CA ARG A 222 19.60 8.28 -49.63
C ARG A 222 20.40 7.92 -50.87
N GLN A 223 20.83 6.66 -51.00
CA GLN A 223 21.61 6.19 -52.15
C GLN A 223 20.85 6.39 -53.47
N LEU A 224 19.59 5.96 -53.53
CA LEU A 224 18.72 6.14 -54.71
C LEU A 224 18.45 7.62 -55.04
N ARG A 225 18.51 8.53 -54.06
CA ARG A 225 18.42 9.98 -54.31
C ARG A 225 19.70 10.55 -54.92
N VAL A 226 20.88 10.07 -54.51
CA VAL A 226 22.16 10.47 -55.11
C VAL A 226 22.25 9.93 -56.53
N GLU A 227 22.00 8.64 -56.75
CA GLU A 227 21.96 8.02 -58.08
C GLU A 227 20.97 8.72 -59.01
N LYS A 228 19.76 9.07 -58.52
CA LYS A 228 18.80 9.88 -59.28
C LYS A 228 19.36 11.26 -59.63
N SER A 229 20.02 11.94 -58.70
CA SER A 229 20.59 13.27 -58.95
C SER A 229 21.73 13.23 -59.96
N GLU A 230 22.57 12.20 -59.91
CA GLU A 230 23.64 11.94 -60.88
C GLU A 230 23.04 11.71 -62.29
N LEU A 231 22.04 10.84 -62.40
CA LEU A 231 21.31 10.61 -63.67
C LEU A 231 20.56 11.85 -64.18
N GLU A 232 20.01 12.69 -63.30
CA GLU A 232 19.42 13.97 -63.69
C GLU A 232 20.47 14.96 -64.23
N THR A 233 21.68 14.98 -63.67
CA THR A 233 22.79 15.78 -64.22
C THR A 233 23.33 15.22 -65.54
N GLU A 234 23.49 13.90 -65.66
CA GLU A 234 23.94 13.26 -66.90
C GLU A 234 22.93 13.49 -68.04
N ASN A 235 21.63 13.40 -67.74
CA ASN A 235 20.57 13.68 -68.71
C ASN A 235 20.55 15.16 -69.12
N ALA A 236 20.84 16.09 -68.21
CA ALA A 236 20.97 17.52 -68.54
C ALA A 236 22.18 17.79 -69.47
N ASP A 237 23.33 17.16 -69.22
CA ASP A 237 24.51 17.30 -70.10
C ASP A 237 24.35 16.57 -71.44
N ASN A 238 23.68 15.42 -71.47
CA ASN A 238 23.28 14.78 -72.72
C ASN A 238 22.28 15.64 -73.51
N THR A 239 21.35 16.35 -72.84
CA THR A 239 20.43 17.30 -73.49
C THR A 239 21.21 18.46 -74.12
N ARG A 240 22.11 19.11 -73.38
CA ARG A 240 22.99 20.18 -73.90
C ARG A 240 23.83 19.72 -75.09
N LYS A 241 24.29 18.47 -75.06
CA LYS A 241 25.06 17.84 -76.16
C LYS A 241 24.19 17.58 -77.39
N ILE A 242 22.91 17.23 -77.23
CA ILE A 242 21.94 17.13 -78.31
C ILE A 242 21.67 18.53 -78.90
N GLU A 243 21.41 19.55 -78.07
CA GLU A 243 21.20 20.93 -78.52
C GLU A 243 22.37 21.46 -79.36
N LEU A 244 23.61 21.19 -78.93
CA LEU A 244 24.83 21.53 -79.67
C LEU A 244 24.92 20.79 -81.02
N LEU A 245 24.66 19.48 -81.04
CA LEU A 245 24.68 18.70 -82.28
C LEU A 245 23.56 19.11 -83.24
N GLU A 246 22.38 19.49 -82.74
CA GLU A 246 21.31 20.05 -83.57
C GLU A 246 21.66 21.45 -84.11
N HIS A 247 22.40 22.27 -83.36
CA HIS A 247 22.93 23.55 -83.84
C HIS A 247 23.91 23.31 -85.00
N ASP A 248 24.88 22.41 -84.81
CA ASP A 248 25.91 22.12 -85.82
C ASP A 248 25.30 21.46 -87.07
N VAL A 249 24.28 20.61 -86.91
CA VAL A 249 23.49 20.07 -88.03
C VAL A 249 22.69 21.17 -88.75
N ARG A 250 22.08 22.12 -88.04
CA ARG A 250 21.40 23.28 -88.65
C ARG A 250 22.38 24.13 -89.46
N GLN A 251 23.53 24.49 -88.90
CA GLN A 251 24.56 25.25 -89.61
C GLN A 251 25.13 24.49 -90.82
N ALA A 252 25.27 23.16 -90.73
CA ALA A 252 25.68 22.32 -91.85
C ALA A 252 24.61 22.31 -92.97
N LEU A 253 23.32 22.25 -92.63
CA LEU A 253 22.22 22.31 -93.59
C LEU A 253 22.10 23.69 -94.27
N GLU A 254 22.23 24.78 -93.52
CA GLU A 254 22.30 26.14 -94.07
C GLU A 254 23.46 26.29 -95.06
N ARG A 255 24.64 25.72 -94.73
CA ARG A 255 25.79 25.71 -95.62
C ARG A 255 25.58 24.85 -96.88
N VAL A 256 24.89 23.72 -96.76
CA VAL A 256 24.48 22.91 -97.92
C VAL A 256 23.53 23.70 -98.80
N GLN A 257 22.50 24.32 -98.23
CA GLN A 257 21.53 25.14 -98.97
C GLN A 257 22.21 26.31 -99.71
N HIS A 258 23.18 26.99 -99.08
CA HIS A 258 23.96 28.02 -99.74
C HIS A 258 24.77 27.46 -100.93
N LEU A 259 25.46 26.33 -100.75
CA LEU A 259 26.17 25.64 -101.83
C LEU A 259 25.23 25.13 -102.93
N GLU A 260 23.98 24.78 -102.63
CA GLU A 260 22.96 24.44 -103.63
C GLU A 260 22.56 25.69 -104.44
N THR A 261 22.34 26.85 -103.79
CA THR A 261 22.06 28.11 -104.51
C THR A 261 23.24 28.58 -105.39
N ASP A 262 24.48 28.39 -104.94
CA ASP A 262 25.69 28.66 -105.75
C ASP A 262 25.79 27.71 -106.95
N ASN A 263 25.45 26.42 -106.76
CA ASN A 263 25.40 25.46 -107.85
C ASN A 263 24.29 25.78 -108.85
N GLU A 264 23.10 26.21 -108.42
CA GLU A 264 22.05 26.70 -109.33
C GLU A 264 22.52 27.91 -110.14
N ALA A 265 23.20 28.86 -109.51
CA ALA A 265 23.76 30.03 -110.19
C ALA A 265 24.82 29.61 -111.23
N LEU A 266 25.71 28.68 -110.87
CA LEU A 266 26.70 28.10 -111.80
C LEU A 266 26.05 27.30 -112.95
N VAL A 267 24.94 26.59 -112.70
CA VAL A 267 24.17 25.91 -113.76
C VAL A 267 23.56 26.95 -114.72
N LYS A 268 22.91 28.01 -114.22
CA LYS A 268 22.36 29.09 -115.05
C LYS A 268 23.45 29.76 -115.88
N VAL A 269 24.61 30.08 -115.28
CA VAL A 269 25.77 30.65 -116.01
C VAL A 269 26.32 29.67 -117.06
N LYS A 270 26.31 28.36 -116.79
CA LYS A 270 26.73 27.33 -117.75
C LYS A 270 25.74 27.19 -118.91
N GLU A 271 24.44 27.29 -118.66
CA GLU A 271 23.39 27.29 -119.68
C GLU A 271 23.48 28.54 -120.57
N ASP A 272 23.63 29.72 -119.97
CA ASP A 272 23.90 30.99 -120.67
C ASP A 272 25.14 30.92 -121.57
N ASN A 273 26.22 30.32 -121.05
CA ASN A 273 27.46 30.17 -121.80
C ASN A 273 27.28 29.18 -122.97
N ASN A 274 26.52 28.09 -122.78
CA ASN A 274 26.19 27.13 -123.82
C ASN A 274 25.23 27.71 -124.89
N ALA A 275 24.31 28.60 -124.50
CA ALA A 275 23.47 29.37 -125.41
C ALA A 275 24.32 30.34 -126.26
N LYS A 276 25.29 31.04 -125.64
CA LYS A 276 26.27 31.89 -126.35
C LYS A 276 27.17 31.05 -127.27
N GLN A 277 27.62 29.88 -126.84
CA GLN A 277 28.35 28.91 -127.67
C GLN A 277 27.54 28.51 -128.92
N THR A 278 26.24 28.25 -128.74
CA THR A 278 25.30 27.91 -129.83
C THR A 278 25.05 29.11 -130.77
N GLN A 279 24.97 30.32 -130.23
CA GLN A 279 24.87 31.55 -131.04
C GLN A 279 26.15 31.79 -131.86
N ILE A 280 27.33 31.55 -131.28
CA ILE A 280 28.61 31.61 -132.00
C ILE A 280 28.63 30.57 -133.14
N HIS A 281 28.17 29.34 -132.91
CA HIS A 281 28.08 28.33 -133.96
C HIS A 281 27.16 28.77 -135.11
N ARG A 282 25.96 29.30 -134.80
CA ARG A 282 25.04 29.85 -135.82
C ARG A 282 25.63 31.03 -136.59
N LEU A 283 26.42 31.88 -135.95
CA LEU A 283 27.13 32.97 -136.61
C LEU A 283 28.27 32.45 -137.50
N GLN A 284 28.98 31.40 -137.08
CA GLN A 284 29.99 30.73 -137.91
C GLN A 284 29.37 30.03 -139.13
N GLU A 285 28.25 29.33 -138.96
CA GLU A 285 27.46 28.74 -140.06
C GLU A 285 26.97 29.81 -141.04
N ARG A 286 26.47 30.95 -140.52
CA ARG A 286 26.04 32.07 -141.36
C ARG A 286 27.20 32.69 -142.13
N ILE A 287 28.35 32.94 -141.48
CA ILE A 287 29.56 33.45 -142.15
C ILE A 287 30.07 32.45 -143.20
N ALA A 288 29.93 31.14 -142.98
CA ALA A 288 30.27 30.12 -143.97
C ALA A 288 29.29 30.14 -145.17
N ALA A 289 27.97 30.28 -144.92
CA ALA A 289 26.97 30.41 -145.96
C ALA A 289 27.14 31.71 -146.78
N ASP A 290 27.38 32.83 -146.10
CA ASP A 290 27.64 34.14 -146.73
C ASP A 290 28.94 34.10 -147.57
N ARG A 291 29.99 33.39 -147.11
CA ARG A 291 31.19 33.11 -147.91
C ARG A 291 30.89 32.28 -149.16
N ILE A 292 30.12 31.20 -149.05
CA ILE A 292 29.73 30.35 -150.19
C ILE A 292 28.89 31.16 -151.18
N SER A 293 27.96 31.99 -150.70
CA SER A 293 27.16 32.89 -151.53
C SER A 293 28.02 33.93 -152.25
N HIS A 294 28.98 34.55 -151.56
CA HIS A 294 29.96 35.43 -152.18
C HIS A 294 30.83 34.74 -153.23
N GLU A 295 31.30 33.52 -152.99
CA GLU A 295 32.11 32.77 -153.95
C GLU A 295 31.30 32.35 -155.19
N GLN A 296 30.02 31.99 -155.01
CA GLN A 296 29.09 31.74 -156.12
C GLN A 296 28.79 33.01 -156.92
N ALA A 297 28.59 34.15 -156.25
CA ALA A 297 28.41 35.44 -156.90
C ALA A 297 29.68 35.90 -157.66
N LEU A 298 30.87 35.62 -157.10
CA LEU A 298 32.15 35.89 -157.76
C LEU A 298 32.26 35.08 -159.06
N LYS A 299 32.02 33.76 -159.00
CA LYS A 299 32.06 32.86 -160.14
C LYS A 299 31.04 33.23 -161.23
N ALA A 300 29.81 33.61 -160.83
CA ALA A 300 28.80 34.10 -161.77
C ALA A 300 29.26 35.41 -162.47
N SER A 301 29.96 36.29 -161.75
CA SER A 301 30.56 37.50 -162.34
C SER A 301 31.75 37.19 -163.26
N GLU A 302 32.56 36.19 -162.93
CA GLU A 302 33.68 35.72 -163.76
C GLU A 302 33.18 35.07 -165.06
N GLU A 303 32.16 34.21 -165.00
CA GLU A 303 31.50 33.62 -166.19
C GLU A 303 30.82 34.68 -167.07
N ALA A 304 30.20 35.70 -166.46
CA ALA A 304 29.64 36.85 -167.18
C ALA A 304 30.74 37.66 -167.91
N HIS A 305 31.91 37.85 -167.30
CA HIS A 305 33.04 38.50 -167.95
C HIS A 305 33.68 37.62 -169.04
N GLU A 306 33.87 36.32 -168.82
CA GLU A 306 34.51 35.44 -169.81
C GLU A 306 33.64 35.28 -171.07
N SER A 307 32.33 35.16 -170.89
CA SER A 307 31.37 35.12 -172.02
C SER A 307 31.29 36.44 -172.79
N ALA A 308 31.46 37.59 -172.13
CA ALA A 308 31.61 38.89 -172.80
C ALA A 308 32.91 38.97 -173.62
N VAL A 309 34.04 38.49 -173.08
CA VAL A 309 35.34 38.46 -173.77
C VAL A 309 35.32 37.55 -175.00
N ARG A 310 34.62 36.40 -174.96
CA ARG A 310 34.47 35.52 -176.14
C ARG A 310 33.70 36.23 -177.28
N ARG A 311 32.59 36.91 -176.97
CA ARG A 311 31.79 37.67 -177.96
C ARG A 311 32.60 38.79 -178.63
N LEU A 312 33.45 39.49 -177.87
CA LEU A 312 34.33 40.53 -178.44
C LEU A 312 35.36 39.94 -179.42
N LYS A 313 35.93 38.76 -179.13
CA LYS A 313 36.90 38.11 -180.03
C LYS A 313 36.29 37.66 -181.36
N GLU A 314 35.09 37.09 -181.37
CA GLU A 314 34.41 36.70 -182.61
C GLU A 314 34.07 37.88 -183.53
N SER A 315 33.91 39.09 -182.97
CA SER A 315 33.68 40.31 -183.77
C SER A 315 34.91 40.80 -184.53
N LEU A 316 36.12 40.51 -184.03
CA LEU A 316 37.37 41.05 -184.56
C LEU A 316 37.84 40.33 -185.84
N GLU A 317 37.65 39.01 -185.90
CA GLU A 317 38.21 38.17 -186.98
C GLU A 317 37.51 38.37 -188.33
N ARG A 318 36.26 38.85 -188.33
CA ARG A 318 35.48 39.13 -189.55
C ARG A 318 35.77 40.52 -190.16
N ALA A 319 36.52 41.38 -189.48
CA ALA A 319 36.68 42.80 -189.84
C ALA A 319 37.94 43.12 -190.69
N LYS A 320 38.44 42.17 -191.48
CA LYS A 320 39.64 42.34 -192.36
C LYS A 320 39.37 42.19 -193.87
N GLN A 321 38.11 42.04 -194.28
CA GLN A 321 37.71 42.11 -195.69
C GLN A 321 36.76 43.29 -195.92
N ASN A 322 36.97 43.97 -197.05
CA ASN A 322 36.32 45.20 -197.50
C ASN A 322 36.58 46.44 -196.61
N LYS A 323 36.44 47.60 -197.26
CA LYS A 323 37.07 48.88 -196.90
C LYS A 323 36.16 50.03 -197.36
N ASP A 324 36.40 51.22 -196.82
CA ASP A 324 35.86 52.54 -197.26
C ASP A 324 34.32 52.72 -197.06
N GLY A 325 33.85 53.71 -196.24
CA GLY A 325 32.39 53.82 -195.99
C GLY A 325 31.71 54.80 -195.00
N ASN A 326 32.36 55.85 -194.46
CA ASN A 326 31.74 57.14 -194.02
C ASN A 326 30.63 57.26 -192.89
N ASN A 327 30.95 58.04 -191.83
CA ASN A 327 30.13 59.01 -191.02
C ASN A 327 28.96 58.66 -190.03
N ASN A 328 29.12 59.18 -188.78
CA ASN A 328 28.19 59.98 -187.91
C ASN A 328 26.87 59.34 -187.33
N ASP A 329 26.28 59.74 -186.18
CA ASP A 329 26.58 60.78 -185.14
C ASP A 329 25.80 60.58 -183.79
N ILE A 330 26.40 60.90 -182.61
CA ILE A 330 25.80 61.58 -181.40
C ILE A 330 24.61 60.88 -180.60
N LYS A 331 24.24 61.06 -179.30
CA LYS A 331 24.51 62.02 -178.17
C LYS A 331 24.58 61.41 -176.71
N SER A 332 23.82 61.92 -175.73
CA SER A 332 23.74 61.71 -174.24
C SER A 332 22.33 62.23 -173.75
N PRO A 333 21.92 62.45 -172.44
CA PRO A 333 22.66 62.50 -171.15
C PRO A 333 21.93 62.06 -169.80
N ASP A 334 22.69 62.15 -168.68
CA ASP A 334 22.42 62.65 -167.29
C ASP A 334 21.37 62.13 -166.24
N GLN A 335 21.93 61.97 -165.01
CA GLN A 335 21.52 62.36 -163.63
C GLN A 335 20.09 62.20 -163.04
N GLU A 336 19.99 61.44 -161.92
CA GLU A 336 19.46 61.88 -160.59
C GLU A 336 19.63 60.76 -159.53
N LYS A 337 20.22 61.02 -158.34
CA LYS A 337 20.31 60.01 -157.25
C LYS A 337 20.73 60.45 -155.82
N ASN A 338 20.61 61.72 -155.43
CA ASN A 338 21.32 62.28 -154.26
C ASN A 338 20.47 62.81 -153.08
N ASN A 339 19.16 62.49 -152.98
CA ASN A 339 18.31 62.96 -151.86
C ASN A 339 17.89 61.85 -150.87
N ASP A 340 17.59 60.64 -151.34
CA ASP A 340 16.89 59.62 -150.54
C ASP A 340 17.71 59.08 -149.34
N GLU A 341 19.04 59.06 -149.45
CA GLU A 341 19.92 58.57 -148.38
C GLU A 341 19.92 59.48 -147.15
N LYS A 342 19.55 60.77 -147.29
CA LYS A 342 19.54 61.71 -146.17
C LYS A 342 18.33 61.53 -145.26
N GLU A 343 17.13 61.38 -145.83
CA GLU A 343 15.91 61.09 -145.05
C GLU A 343 15.98 59.74 -144.33
N ALA A 344 16.70 58.75 -144.90
CA ALA A 344 16.94 57.49 -144.23
C ALA A 344 17.81 57.66 -142.96
N MET A 345 18.78 58.59 -142.98
CA MET A 345 19.71 58.80 -141.88
C MET A 345 19.08 59.57 -140.71
N ASP A 346 18.25 60.58 -141.00
CA ASP A 346 17.55 61.35 -139.95
C ASP A 346 16.56 60.47 -139.16
N ARG A 347 15.82 59.56 -139.82
CA ARG A 347 14.91 58.60 -139.16
C ARG A 347 15.64 57.59 -138.26
N ILE A 348 16.90 57.25 -138.58
CA ILE A 348 17.73 56.38 -137.73
C ILE A 348 18.21 57.14 -136.48
N MET A 349 18.51 58.43 -136.59
CA MET A 349 18.86 59.27 -135.43
C MET A 349 17.67 59.50 -134.49
N GLU A 350 16.45 59.64 -135.02
CA GLU A 350 15.23 59.78 -134.22
C GLU A 350 14.97 58.52 -133.36
N LEU A 351 15.01 57.33 -133.97
CA LEU A 351 14.88 56.04 -133.26
C LEU A 351 15.96 55.84 -132.18
N LEU A 352 17.22 56.19 -132.48
CA LEU A 352 18.31 56.12 -131.50
C LEU A 352 18.17 57.10 -130.33
N HIS A 353 17.40 58.19 -130.50
CA HIS A 353 17.12 59.16 -129.43
C HIS A 353 16.03 58.64 -128.49
N ASP A 354 14.94 58.09 -129.05
CA ASP A 354 13.87 57.46 -128.27
C ASP A 354 14.35 56.22 -127.50
N GLU A 355 15.19 55.37 -128.11
CA GLU A 355 15.76 54.20 -127.44
C GLU A 355 16.70 54.62 -126.29
N ASN A 356 17.49 55.69 -126.46
CA ASN A 356 18.27 56.28 -125.37
C ASN A 356 17.39 56.88 -124.25
N SER A 357 16.25 57.48 -124.61
CA SER A 357 15.29 58.03 -123.66
C SER A 357 14.68 56.92 -122.78
N GLN A 358 14.23 55.83 -123.42
CA GLN A 358 13.69 54.66 -122.72
C GLN A 358 14.73 53.98 -121.83
N LEU A 359 15.98 53.80 -122.30
CA LEU A 359 17.06 53.23 -121.50
C LEU A 359 17.38 54.09 -120.26
N ARG A 360 17.38 55.42 -120.38
CA ARG A 360 17.55 56.33 -119.23
C ARG A 360 16.39 56.22 -118.23
N GLN A 361 15.16 56.06 -118.71
CA GLN A 361 13.98 55.89 -117.85
C GLN A 361 13.99 54.53 -117.12
N GLN A 362 14.46 53.46 -117.77
CA GLN A 362 14.66 52.15 -117.13
C GLN A 362 15.78 52.18 -116.08
N LEU A 363 16.88 52.89 -116.35
CA LEU A 363 17.98 53.08 -115.38
C LEU A 363 17.50 53.78 -114.11
N ALA A 364 16.79 54.92 -114.24
CA ALA A 364 16.23 55.63 -113.09
C ALA A 364 15.23 54.78 -112.27
N SER A 365 14.44 53.94 -112.95
CA SER A 365 13.54 52.98 -112.28
C SER A 365 14.32 51.94 -111.46
N LYS A 366 15.43 51.43 -111.99
CA LYS A 366 16.28 50.44 -111.30
C LYS A 366 17.15 51.04 -110.20
N GLU A 367 17.53 52.30 -110.29
CA GLU A 367 18.18 53.03 -109.20
C GLU A 367 17.23 53.21 -108.01
N GLN A 368 15.95 53.56 -108.23
CA GLN A 368 14.96 53.61 -107.15
C GLN A 368 14.70 52.23 -106.50
N GLU A 369 14.71 51.15 -107.29
CA GLU A 369 14.57 49.79 -106.79
C GLU A 369 15.76 49.39 -105.89
N LEU A 370 16.99 49.72 -106.29
CA LEU A 370 18.20 49.52 -105.48
C LEU A 370 18.20 50.34 -104.19
N ASP A 371 17.81 51.62 -104.23
CA ASP A 371 17.67 52.48 -103.04
C ASP A 371 16.66 51.89 -102.04
N SER A 372 15.58 51.26 -102.53
CA SER A 372 14.57 50.61 -101.68
C SER A 372 15.11 49.35 -100.99
N LEU A 373 15.86 48.52 -101.72
CA LEU A 373 16.48 47.29 -101.19
C LEU A 373 17.61 47.60 -100.21
N GLN A 374 18.44 48.61 -100.50
CA GLN A 374 19.52 49.03 -99.60
C GLN A 374 18.97 49.66 -98.30
N LYS A 375 17.72 50.16 -98.31
CA LYS A 375 17.00 50.56 -97.10
C LYS A 375 16.56 49.36 -96.26
N GLN A 376 15.91 48.36 -96.88
CA GLN A 376 15.50 47.14 -96.17
C GLN A 376 16.70 46.41 -95.54
N GLN A 377 17.83 46.34 -96.25
CA GLN A 377 19.04 45.70 -95.72
C GLN A 377 19.58 46.41 -94.46
N LYS A 378 19.53 47.75 -94.42
CA LYS A 378 19.92 48.55 -93.24
C LYS A 378 18.95 48.44 -92.06
N GLU A 379 17.73 47.94 -92.25
CA GLU A 379 16.77 47.71 -91.18
C GLU A 379 16.87 46.30 -90.56
N GLN A 380 17.61 45.37 -91.18
CA GLN A 380 17.90 44.05 -90.58
C GLN A 380 19.19 44.00 -89.76
N ASP A 381 20.25 44.74 -90.15
CA ASP A 381 21.59 44.70 -89.52
C ASP A 381 21.69 45.37 -88.12
N HIS A 382 20.57 45.54 -87.40
CA HIS A 382 20.52 46.19 -86.08
C HIS A 382 19.78 45.38 -84.99
N SER A 383 19.85 44.04 -85.06
CA SER A 383 19.50 43.19 -83.92
C SER A 383 20.46 42.00 -83.76
N TYR A 384 20.82 41.72 -82.50
CA TYR A 384 21.61 40.57 -82.01
C TYR A 384 23.10 40.47 -82.36
N GLN A 385 23.93 41.15 -81.56
CA GLN A 385 25.13 40.50 -81.00
C GLN A 385 25.53 41.09 -79.64
N HIS A 386 25.51 40.25 -78.58
CA HIS A 386 26.66 39.96 -77.71
C HIS A 386 26.29 39.11 -76.47
N GLN A 387 26.73 37.85 -76.48
CA GLN A 387 27.13 37.04 -75.31
C GLN A 387 28.66 37.27 -75.05
N PRO A 388 29.37 36.62 -74.08
CA PRO A 388 29.03 35.56 -73.09
C PRO A 388 29.33 36.03 -71.62
N SER A 389 29.36 35.25 -70.51
CA SER A 389 30.04 33.97 -70.22
C SER A 389 29.60 33.29 -68.90
N THR A 390 30.01 32.02 -68.73
CA THR A 390 29.85 31.12 -67.54
C THR A 390 31.25 30.85 -66.90
N PRO A 391 31.56 29.82 -66.07
CA PRO A 391 30.75 28.82 -65.31
C PRO A 391 31.22 28.47 -63.85
N SER A 392 30.36 27.76 -63.10
CA SER A 392 30.69 26.71 -62.06
C SER A 392 31.43 27.13 -60.75
N PRO A 393 31.69 26.20 -59.77
CA PRO A 393 30.69 25.43 -59.00
C PRO A 393 31.02 25.31 -57.48
N GLN A 394 30.07 24.83 -56.63
CA GLN A 394 30.35 23.76 -55.64
C GLN A 394 29.10 23.21 -54.92
N ASP A 395 29.25 21.97 -54.45
CA ASP A 395 28.26 21.08 -53.81
C ASP A 395 28.01 21.40 -52.31
N ASN A 396 26.88 20.95 -51.75
CA ASN A 396 26.87 19.76 -50.87
C ASN A 396 25.44 19.26 -50.52
N TYR A 397 25.32 17.98 -50.15
CA TYR A 397 24.08 17.32 -49.70
C TYR A 397 23.95 17.32 -48.16
N ASN A 398 22.72 17.35 -47.62
CA ASN A 398 22.16 16.25 -46.79
C ASN A 398 20.81 16.52 -46.08
N THR A 399 20.02 15.47 -45.87
CA THR A 399 18.85 15.34 -44.95
C THR A 399 18.28 13.91 -45.04
N PRO A 400 17.47 13.40 -44.06
CA PRO A 400 17.55 13.42 -42.58
C PRO A 400 18.02 11.99 -42.13
N PRO A 401 17.56 11.28 -41.06
CA PRO A 401 16.91 11.62 -39.76
C PRO A 401 17.58 10.88 -38.54
N ALA A 402 16.83 10.75 -37.41
CA ALA A 402 16.96 9.78 -36.29
C ALA A 402 18.25 9.79 -35.42
N VAL A 403 18.38 9.21 -34.20
CA VAL A 403 17.54 8.32 -33.33
C VAL A 403 17.63 8.84 -31.85
N LEU A 404 17.07 8.11 -30.86
CA LEU A 404 17.27 8.19 -29.39
C LEU A 404 18.79 8.12 -28.98
N ASP A 405 19.26 8.36 -27.74
CA ASP A 405 18.68 8.09 -26.40
C ASP A 405 19.36 8.82 -25.20
N THR A 406 18.72 8.72 -24.02
CA THR A 406 19.16 8.92 -22.61
C THR A 406 20.42 9.73 -22.21
N THR A 407 20.21 10.75 -21.34
CA THR A 407 20.80 10.95 -19.98
C THR A 407 20.33 12.33 -19.46
N SER A 408 19.46 12.47 -18.45
CA SER A 408 19.60 12.22 -17.00
C SER A 408 20.43 13.27 -16.23
N GLU A 409 19.78 14.35 -15.78
CA GLU A 409 20.22 15.10 -14.60
C GLU A 409 18.98 15.60 -13.83
N GLU A 410 18.94 15.37 -12.51
CA GLU A 410 17.74 15.54 -11.69
C GLU A 410 17.77 16.88 -10.92
N THR A 411 16.83 17.79 -11.22
CA THR A 411 16.49 18.86 -10.28
C THR A 411 15.53 18.32 -9.21
N PRO A 412 15.81 18.47 -7.90
CA PRO A 412 15.03 17.82 -6.85
C PRO A 412 13.64 18.46 -6.71
N VAL A 413 12.61 17.79 -7.24
CA VAL A 413 11.22 18.10 -6.90
C VAL A 413 10.99 17.60 -5.47
N GLU A 414 10.88 18.56 -4.55
CA GLU A 414 10.56 18.31 -3.15
C GLU A 414 9.25 17.52 -3.04
N ILE A 415 9.33 16.31 -2.46
CA ILE A 415 8.16 15.44 -2.31
C ILE A 415 7.26 16.02 -1.23
N ASP A 416 6.20 16.72 -1.63
CA ASP A 416 5.19 17.21 -0.71
C ASP A 416 4.44 16.04 -0.05
N VAL A 417 4.87 15.71 1.17
CA VAL A 417 4.28 14.67 2.01
C VAL A 417 2.83 15.01 2.39
N TYR A 418 2.45 16.30 2.44
CA TYR A 418 1.08 16.72 2.73
C TYR A 418 0.15 16.54 1.54
N ALA A 419 0.62 16.70 0.30
CA ALA A 419 -0.16 16.38 -0.90
C ALA A 419 -0.65 14.91 -0.88
N SER A 420 0.19 13.97 -0.46
CA SER A 420 -0.18 12.55 -0.34
C SER A 420 -1.20 12.29 0.78
N MET A 421 -1.07 12.99 1.92
CA MET A 421 -2.04 12.88 3.02
C MET A 421 -3.43 13.45 2.68
N SER A 422 -3.53 14.41 1.75
CA SER A 422 -4.83 14.99 1.33
C SER A 422 -5.83 13.93 0.86
N HIS A 423 -5.37 12.87 0.18
CA HIS A 423 -6.21 11.81 -0.34
C HIS A 423 -6.83 10.92 0.76
N LEU A 424 -6.20 10.83 1.94
CA LEU A 424 -6.72 10.04 3.07
C LEU A 424 -7.90 10.73 3.78
N LEU A 425 -8.12 12.03 3.56
CA LEU A 425 -9.27 12.79 4.06
C LEU A 425 -10.42 12.88 3.03
N SER A 426 -10.18 12.45 1.78
CA SER A 426 -11.12 12.58 0.66
C SER A 426 -12.44 11.77 0.74
N PRO A 427 -12.58 10.61 1.44
CA PRO A 427 -13.83 9.84 1.36
C PRO A 427 -15.01 10.44 2.17
N PHE A 428 -14.79 11.46 3.01
CA PHE A 428 -15.81 11.98 3.94
C PHE A 428 -16.62 13.19 3.43
N VAL A 429 -16.36 13.69 2.22
CA VAL A 429 -17.05 14.89 1.66
C VAL A 429 -17.97 14.54 0.48
N GLY A 430 -18.31 13.26 0.31
CA GLY A 430 -18.76 12.69 -0.98
C GLY A 430 -20.06 11.88 -1.00
N SER A 431 -21.08 12.22 -0.21
CA SER A 431 -22.44 11.63 -0.38
C SER A 431 -23.54 12.55 0.16
N GLY A 432 -24.38 13.13 -0.71
CA GLY A 432 -25.37 14.14 -0.30
C GLY A 432 -26.33 14.73 -1.35
N ASN A 433 -26.36 14.20 -2.58
CA ASN A 433 -27.42 14.32 -3.60
C ASN A 433 -28.32 15.60 -3.69
N SER A 434 -28.16 16.36 -4.78
CA SER A 434 -29.19 17.23 -5.41
C SER A 434 -29.58 18.52 -4.63
N ILE A 435 -30.28 19.55 -5.16
CA ILE A 435 -30.54 20.04 -6.54
C ILE A 435 -31.01 21.51 -6.42
N THR A 436 -30.66 22.37 -7.39
CA THR A 436 -31.14 23.78 -7.53
C THR A 436 -30.89 24.75 -6.35
N GLY A 437 -30.76 26.05 -6.65
CA GLY A 437 -30.42 27.06 -5.65
C GLY A 437 -31.63 27.82 -5.09
N THR A 438 -31.50 28.32 -3.86
CA THR A 438 -32.17 29.54 -3.37
C THR A 438 -31.41 30.08 -2.16
N THR A 439 -31.28 31.40 -2.05
CA THR A 439 -30.55 32.07 -0.97
C THR A 439 -31.38 32.11 0.32
N GLY A 440 -31.26 31.11 1.21
CA GLY A 440 -32.08 31.10 2.44
C GLY A 440 -31.88 30.00 3.50
N THR A 441 -30.81 29.19 3.47
CA THR A 441 -30.74 27.95 4.29
C THR A 441 -29.47 27.77 5.15
N SER A 442 -28.70 28.84 5.41
CA SER A 442 -27.44 28.77 6.19
C SER A 442 -27.56 28.18 7.61
N SER A 443 -28.76 28.08 8.18
CA SER A 443 -28.99 27.44 9.48
C SER A 443 -29.03 25.90 9.42
N GLY A 444 -29.32 25.28 8.27
CA GLY A 444 -29.40 23.81 8.15
C GLY A 444 -28.02 23.17 8.25
N ASN A 445 -27.12 23.56 7.35
CA ASN A 445 -25.73 23.09 7.32
C ASN A 445 -25.00 23.32 8.66
N ARG A 446 -25.36 24.37 9.41
CA ARG A 446 -24.81 24.63 10.74
C ARG A 446 -25.24 23.56 11.76
N ILE A 447 -26.52 23.17 11.78
CA ILE A 447 -27.03 22.14 12.69
C ILE A 447 -26.37 20.79 12.39
N ASP A 448 -26.14 20.47 11.11
CA ASP A 448 -25.48 19.22 10.74
C ASP A 448 -23.96 19.24 11.00
N LEU A 449 -23.30 20.41 10.87
CA LEU A 449 -21.93 20.60 11.39
C LEU A 449 -21.87 20.45 12.92
N GLU A 450 -22.84 21.00 13.67
CA GLU A 450 -22.88 20.89 15.13
C GLU A 450 -23.10 19.44 15.59
N LYS A 451 -23.93 18.65 14.87
CA LYS A 451 -24.02 17.18 15.06
C LYS A 451 -22.71 16.48 14.74
N GLN A 452 -22.05 16.81 13.63
CA GLN A 452 -20.79 16.18 13.22
C GLN A 452 -19.67 16.49 14.21
N ILE A 453 -19.59 17.73 14.72
CA ILE A 453 -18.68 18.14 15.80
C ILE A 453 -18.99 17.36 17.08
N GLN A 454 -20.26 17.15 17.42
CA GLN A 454 -20.61 16.35 18.60
C GLN A 454 -20.21 14.88 18.41
N GLN A 455 -20.51 14.26 17.27
CA GLN A 455 -20.07 12.90 16.96
C GLN A 455 -18.53 12.74 17.00
N LEU A 456 -17.79 13.76 16.56
CA LEU A 456 -16.33 13.80 16.65
C LEU A 456 -15.83 13.91 18.11
N ARG A 457 -16.56 14.59 19.00
CA ARG A 457 -16.29 14.58 20.44
C ARG A 457 -16.61 13.23 21.06
N ASP A 458 -17.79 12.68 20.80
CA ASP A 458 -18.23 11.40 21.35
C ASP A 458 -17.23 10.26 20.98
N MET A 459 -16.67 10.30 19.76
CA MET A 459 -15.60 9.39 19.33
C MET A 459 -14.21 9.72 19.92
N LEU A 460 -13.92 10.99 20.20
CA LEU A 460 -12.68 11.39 20.88
C LEU A 460 -12.70 10.92 22.33
N ASP A 461 -13.76 11.21 23.06
CA ASP A 461 -14.00 10.79 24.45
C ASP A 461 -13.93 9.26 24.57
N GLU A 462 -14.60 8.51 23.67
CA GLU A 462 -14.49 7.05 23.63
C GLU A 462 -13.05 6.57 23.33
N SER A 463 -12.28 7.32 22.53
CA SER A 463 -10.87 7.00 22.26
C SER A 463 -9.97 7.27 23.48
N GLU A 464 -10.24 8.32 24.25
CA GLU A 464 -9.51 8.63 25.48
C GLU A 464 -9.82 7.61 26.58
N ASP A 465 -11.09 7.21 26.74
CA ASP A 465 -11.49 6.11 27.64
C ASP A 465 -10.82 4.78 27.26
N ARG A 466 -10.78 4.44 25.97
CA ARG A 466 -10.03 3.26 25.48
C ARG A 466 -8.53 3.36 25.79
N VAL A 467 -7.92 4.55 25.65
CA VAL A 467 -6.50 4.77 25.97
C VAL A 467 -6.22 4.70 27.48
N THR A 468 -7.13 5.19 28.35
CA THR A 468 -6.96 5.04 29.80
C THR A 468 -7.14 3.58 30.24
N ALA A 469 -8.10 2.86 29.68
CA ALA A 469 -8.30 1.42 29.92
C ALA A 469 -7.08 0.58 29.46
N LEU A 470 -6.49 0.90 28.30
CA LEU A 470 -5.26 0.24 27.84
C LEU A 470 -4.07 0.54 28.76
N ARG A 471 -3.95 1.76 29.30
CA ARG A 471 -2.89 2.13 30.27
C ARG A 471 -3.05 1.43 31.62
N THR A 472 -4.28 1.24 32.11
CA THR A 472 -4.50 0.47 33.36
C THR A 472 -4.23 -1.01 33.14
N GLN A 473 -4.62 -1.59 32.00
CA GLN A 473 -4.23 -2.95 31.61
C GLN A 473 -2.71 -3.10 31.47
N GLU A 474 -2.02 -2.16 30.83
CA GLU A 474 -0.55 -2.15 30.70
C GLU A 474 0.13 -2.14 32.07
N LYS A 475 -0.38 -1.34 33.04
CA LYS A 475 0.11 -1.35 34.42
C LYS A 475 -0.06 -2.73 35.07
N ILE A 476 -1.27 -3.29 35.02
CA ILE A 476 -1.58 -4.60 35.61
C ILE A 476 -0.68 -5.70 35.01
N LEU A 477 -0.49 -5.70 33.69
CA LEU A 477 0.40 -6.66 33.02
C LEU A 477 1.87 -6.48 33.41
N LYS A 478 2.37 -5.24 33.55
CA LYS A 478 3.73 -4.98 34.05
C LYS A 478 3.92 -5.46 35.49
N ASP A 479 2.93 -5.24 36.35
CA ASP A 479 2.98 -5.68 37.75
C ASP A 479 2.85 -7.21 37.87
N GLU A 480 2.11 -7.88 37.00
CA GLU A 480 2.06 -9.35 36.95
C GLU A 480 3.35 -9.96 36.37
N ILE A 481 3.93 -9.37 35.31
CA ILE A 481 5.26 -9.77 34.80
C ILE A 481 6.31 -9.64 35.91
N ARG A 482 6.30 -8.55 36.68
CA ARG A 482 7.20 -8.38 37.85
C ARG A 482 7.02 -9.47 38.90
N LYS A 483 5.79 -9.91 39.19
CA LYS A 483 5.54 -11.04 40.11
C LYS A 483 6.07 -12.36 39.56
N LEU A 484 5.83 -12.65 38.28
CA LEU A 484 6.29 -13.87 37.61
C LEU A 484 7.81 -13.93 37.55
N ASP A 485 8.47 -12.84 37.14
CA ASP A 485 9.93 -12.67 37.22
C ASP A 485 10.44 -12.94 38.65
N SER A 486 9.79 -12.37 39.65
CA SER A 486 10.20 -12.53 41.06
C SER A 486 9.90 -13.94 41.60
N PHE A 487 8.90 -14.63 41.05
CA PHE A 487 8.59 -16.03 41.37
C PHE A 487 9.63 -16.97 40.76
N ASP A 488 9.95 -16.83 39.46
CA ASP A 488 10.95 -17.65 38.78
C ASP A 488 12.36 -17.45 39.37
N ARG A 489 12.74 -16.20 39.69
CA ARG A 489 13.98 -15.90 40.45
C ARG A 489 14.02 -16.62 41.80
N ARG A 490 12.90 -16.69 42.53
CA ARG A 490 12.78 -17.42 43.80
C ARG A 490 12.79 -18.95 43.60
N GLN A 491 12.22 -19.47 42.53
CA GLN A 491 12.22 -20.90 42.20
C GLN A 491 13.62 -21.41 41.84
N ASN A 492 14.44 -20.57 41.19
CA ASN A 492 15.83 -20.88 40.85
C ASN A 492 16.83 -20.61 42.01
N LEU A 493 16.38 -20.15 43.17
CA LEU A 493 17.23 -19.94 44.35
C LEU A 493 17.49 -21.27 45.08
N SER A 494 18.76 -21.58 45.36
CA SER A 494 19.10 -22.71 46.24
C SER A 494 18.52 -22.48 47.64
N ILE A 495 17.62 -23.38 48.06
CA ILE A 495 16.95 -23.35 49.37
C ILE A 495 17.98 -23.37 50.51
N GLU A 496 19.11 -24.07 50.35
CA GLU A 496 20.20 -24.11 51.33
C GLU A 496 20.92 -22.75 51.44
N TYR A 497 21.15 -22.07 50.31
CA TYR A 497 21.73 -20.74 50.31
C TYR A 497 20.80 -19.72 50.97
N LEU A 498 19.51 -19.75 50.62
CA LEU A 498 18.50 -18.89 51.25
C LEU A 498 18.40 -19.14 52.76
N LYS A 499 18.37 -20.42 53.18
CA LYS A 499 18.40 -20.82 54.60
C LYS A 499 19.63 -20.26 55.32
N ASN A 500 20.81 -20.33 54.70
CA ASN A 500 22.04 -19.82 55.29
C ASN A 500 22.07 -18.27 55.38
N VAL A 501 21.48 -17.56 54.42
CA VAL A 501 21.34 -16.09 54.49
C VAL A 501 20.31 -15.68 55.55
N LEU A 502 19.17 -16.36 55.64
CA LEU A 502 18.16 -16.12 56.68
C LEU A 502 18.70 -16.43 58.09
N LEU A 503 19.49 -17.51 58.24
CA LEU A 503 20.13 -17.83 59.52
C LEU A 503 21.11 -16.71 59.94
N LYS A 504 21.92 -16.20 59.01
CA LYS A 504 22.82 -15.06 59.26
C LYS A 504 22.06 -13.76 59.56
N PHE A 505 20.91 -13.52 58.92
CA PHE A 505 20.05 -12.37 59.23
C PHE A 505 19.51 -12.45 60.67
N LEU A 506 19.01 -13.62 61.08
CA LEU A 506 18.49 -13.82 62.44
C LEU A 506 19.58 -13.79 63.52
N GLN A 507 20.80 -14.19 63.18
CA GLN A 507 21.97 -14.20 64.08
C GLN A 507 22.75 -12.88 64.10
N SER A 508 22.48 -11.94 63.18
CA SER A 508 23.19 -10.66 63.14
C SER A 508 22.58 -9.63 64.09
N GLU A 509 23.44 -8.99 64.88
CA GLU A 509 23.07 -7.82 65.70
C GLU A 509 22.72 -6.61 64.83
N ASN A 510 23.29 -6.48 63.63
CA ASN A 510 23.06 -5.37 62.72
C ASN A 510 22.37 -5.83 61.42
N LYS A 511 21.06 -6.05 61.56
CA LYS A 511 20.17 -6.56 60.51
C LYS A 511 20.03 -5.63 59.31
N GLU A 512 20.23 -4.31 59.46
CA GLU A 512 20.01 -3.34 58.38
C GLU A 512 20.94 -3.61 57.18
N PHE A 513 22.21 -3.93 57.41
CA PHE A 513 23.16 -4.29 56.33
C PHE A 513 22.74 -5.54 55.53
N MET A 514 21.87 -6.38 56.08
CA MET A 514 21.39 -7.60 55.43
C MET A 514 20.04 -7.39 54.70
N VAL A 515 19.32 -6.29 54.92
CA VAL A 515 18.07 -5.97 54.21
C VAL A 515 18.27 -5.86 52.69
N PRO A 516 19.29 -5.15 52.15
CA PRO A 516 19.53 -5.10 50.70
C PRO A 516 19.87 -6.47 50.09
N VAL A 517 20.49 -7.36 50.88
CA VAL A 517 20.84 -8.72 50.46
C VAL A 517 19.60 -9.61 50.42
N LEU A 518 18.72 -9.53 51.43
CA LEU A 518 17.44 -10.23 51.43
C LEU A 518 16.50 -9.73 50.32
N ALA A 519 16.40 -8.41 50.12
CA ALA A 519 15.63 -7.82 49.04
C ALA A 519 16.09 -8.36 47.67
N LYS A 520 17.40 -8.46 47.46
CA LYS A 520 17.99 -9.01 46.22
C LYS A 520 17.85 -10.53 46.07
N LEU A 521 17.91 -11.31 47.16
CA LEU A 521 17.69 -12.76 47.13
C LEU A 521 16.23 -13.11 46.85
N LEU A 522 15.32 -12.50 47.61
CA LEU A 522 13.88 -12.82 47.57
C LEU A 522 13.15 -12.09 46.42
N SER A 523 13.84 -11.18 45.70
CA SER A 523 13.24 -10.29 44.71
C SER A 523 12.04 -9.53 45.28
N LEU A 524 12.24 -8.90 46.44
CA LEU A 524 11.21 -8.07 47.08
C LEU A 524 10.92 -6.82 46.24
N SER A 525 9.67 -6.38 46.25
CA SER A 525 9.28 -5.06 45.74
C SER A 525 9.91 -3.92 46.57
N PRO A 526 9.91 -2.67 46.06
CA PRO A 526 10.36 -1.52 46.83
C PRO A 526 9.57 -1.36 48.14
N ASP A 527 8.26 -1.55 48.08
CA ASP A 527 7.34 -1.36 49.21
C ASP A 527 7.59 -2.42 50.31
N GLU A 528 7.73 -3.70 49.94
CA GLU A 528 8.14 -4.78 50.86
C GLU A 528 9.54 -4.56 51.44
N THR A 529 10.46 -3.96 50.67
CA THR A 529 11.82 -3.67 51.12
C THR A 529 11.83 -2.55 52.17
N ASP A 530 11.02 -1.51 51.98
CA ASP A 530 10.86 -0.42 52.96
C ASP A 530 10.09 -0.87 54.20
N GLU A 531 9.12 -1.77 54.09
CA GLU A 531 8.46 -2.40 55.25
C GLU A 531 9.43 -3.30 56.04
N LEU A 532 10.22 -4.14 55.34
CA LEU A 532 11.29 -4.92 55.96
C LEU A 532 12.33 -4.01 56.65
N ARG A 533 12.72 -2.89 56.03
CA ARG A 533 13.64 -1.94 56.65
C ARG A 533 13.05 -1.26 57.90
N LYS A 534 11.77 -0.87 57.87
CA LYS A 534 11.07 -0.31 59.05
C LYS A 534 11.00 -1.31 60.20
N SER A 535 10.63 -2.56 59.93
CA SER A 535 10.58 -3.64 60.95
C SER A 535 11.96 -4.05 61.51
N VAL A 536 13.05 -3.63 60.85
CA VAL A 536 14.44 -3.83 61.27
C VAL A 536 15.01 -2.64 62.07
N MET A 537 14.34 -1.49 62.04
CA MET A 537 14.69 -0.28 62.81
C MET A 537 13.93 -0.16 64.15
N ILE A 538 13.17 -1.19 64.54
CA ILE A 538 12.39 -1.29 65.79
C ILE A 538 12.97 -2.41 66.65
#